data_AF-A0A3B5YQ16-F1
#
_entry.id   AF-A0A3B5YQ16-F1
#
_cell.length_a   1.000
_cell.length_b   1.000
_cell.length_c   1.000
_cell.angle_alpha   90.00
_cell.angle_beta   90.00
_cell.angle_gamma   90.00
#
_symmetry.space_group_name_H-M   'P 1'
#
loop_
_entity.id
_entity.type
_entity.pdbx_description
1 polymer ?
#
loop_
_entity_poly.entity_id
_entity_poly.type
_entity_poly.pdbx_seq_one_letter_code
_entity_poly.pdbx_strand_id
1 'polypeptide(L)'
;MPEPAAAAAAASEHLLSTHLEALLIWNCAGMLGGALRLPAPLKRLHIIGNSGLTSLECLPGEHPPSLENLVLQRCTALASLPNEPQLYSSVSYLQITHCPAIKKLPRCLQQQLGNIKRKRLDAQHEVMALKPKTWKEIPRLVCEWRKAAREGRERQQSIMQE
;
A
#
# COMPACT_ATOMS: atom_id res chain seq x y z
N MET A 1 -48.00 -13.65 -23.71
CA MET A 1 -47.03 -14.70 -23.33
C MET A 1 -46.54 -15.36 -24.61
N PRO A 2 -45.22 -15.60 -24.82
CA PRO A 2 -44.09 -15.27 -23.94
C PRO A 2 -42.96 -14.45 -24.62
N GLU A 3 -42.37 -13.58 -23.81
CA GLU A 3 -40.94 -13.26 -23.80
C GLU A 3 -40.24 -14.39 -23.02
N PRO A 4 -39.02 -14.86 -23.39
CA PRO A 4 -37.82 -14.30 -22.77
C PRO A 4 -36.56 -14.38 -23.66
N ALA A 5 -35.93 -13.25 -23.96
CA ALA A 5 -34.62 -13.19 -24.66
C ALA A 5 -33.52 -12.51 -23.82
N ALA A 6 -33.70 -12.40 -22.50
CA ALA A 6 -32.81 -11.63 -21.62
C ALA A 6 -32.02 -12.47 -20.59
N ALA A 7 -31.90 -13.79 -20.76
CA ALA A 7 -31.29 -14.67 -19.74
C ALA A 7 -29.94 -15.31 -20.11
N ALA A 8 -29.34 -15.00 -21.26
CA ALA A 8 -28.16 -15.75 -21.75
C ALA A 8 -26.82 -15.00 -21.72
N ALA A 9 -26.75 -13.77 -21.20
CA ALA A 9 -25.51 -12.97 -21.20
C ALA A 9 -24.85 -12.79 -19.81
N ALA A 10 -25.34 -13.48 -18.77
CA ALA A 10 -24.88 -13.31 -17.39
C ALA A 10 -24.33 -14.60 -16.75
N ALA A 11 -23.79 -15.53 -17.55
CA ALA A 11 -23.35 -16.85 -17.08
C ALA A 11 -21.92 -17.22 -17.52
N SER A 12 -20.98 -16.29 -17.39
CA SER A 12 -19.54 -16.58 -17.58
C SER A 12 -18.61 -15.86 -16.58
N GLU A 13 -19.12 -15.53 -15.39
CA GLU A 13 -18.33 -14.90 -14.29
C GLU A 13 -17.84 -15.91 -13.23
N HIS A 14 -18.07 -17.21 -13.40
CA HIS A 14 -17.68 -18.23 -12.43
C HIS A 14 -16.77 -19.29 -13.05
N LEU A 15 -15.58 -19.49 -12.43
CA LEU A 15 -14.79 -20.75 -12.33
C LEU A 15 -13.36 -20.82 -12.92
N LEU A 16 -12.65 -19.71 -13.24
CA LEU A 16 -11.29 -19.86 -13.81
C LEU A 16 -10.09 -19.66 -12.86
N SER A 17 -10.24 -19.42 -11.56
CA SER A 17 -9.04 -19.23 -10.72
C SER A 17 -9.13 -19.71 -9.28
N THR A 18 -9.86 -20.80 -9.00
CA THR A 18 -9.97 -21.38 -7.64
C THR A 18 -8.67 -21.93 -7.06
N HIS A 19 -7.58 -21.98 -7.84
CA HIS A 19 -6.27 -22.50 -7.40
C HIS A 19 -5.08 -21.59 -7.73
N LEU A 20 -5.32 -20.35 -8.20
CA LEU A 20 -4.22 -19.49 -8.60
C LEU A 20 -3.51 -18.93 -7.36
N GLU A 21 -2.41 -19.56 -6.96
CA GLU A 21 -1.62 -19.11 -5.80
C GLU A 21 -0.67 -17.95 -6.11
N ALA A 22 -0.26 -17.79 -7.38
CA ALA A 22 0.71 -16.78 -7.78
C ALA A 22 0.32 -16.09 -9.08
N LEU A 23 0.35 -14.76 -9.06
CA LEU A 23 0.06 -13.89 -10.19
C LEU A 23 1.25 -12.96 -10.39
N LEU A 24 1.90 -13.11 -11.55
CA LEU A 24 3.06 -12.32 -11.96
C LEU A 24 2.69 -11.54 -13.22
N ILE A 25 2.80 -10.22 -13.17
CA ILE A 25 2.41 -9.31 -14.26
C ILE A 25 3.58 -8.38 -14.54
N TRP A 26 4.24 -8.58 -15.68
CA TRP A 26 5.44 -7.83 -16.04
C TRP A 26 5.24 -7.06 -17.34
N ASN A 27 5.45 -5.75 -17.28
CA ASN A 27 5.49 -4.85 -18.41
C ASN A 27 4.29 -4.98 -19.36
N CYS A 28 3.08 -5.14 -18.82
CA CYS A 28 1.83 -5.22 -19.59
C CYS A 28 1.29 -3.81 -19.89
N ALA A 29 2.19 -2.89 -20.29
CA ALA A 29 1.84 -1.51 -20.60
C ALA A 29 0.81 -1.46 -21.74
N GLY A 30 -0.34 -0.82 -21.48
CA GLY A 30 -1.43 -0.69 -22.45
C GLY A 30 -2.47 -1.82 -22.45
N MET A 31 -2.20 -2.97 -21.82
CA MET A 31 -3.18 -4.07 -21.72
C MET A 31 -3.98 -4.04 -20.41
N LEU A 32 -3.33 -3.66 -19.31
CA LEU A 32 -3.99 -3.50 -18.02
C LEU A 32 -4.37 -2.03 -17.88
N GLY A 33 -5.55 -1.69 -18.39
CA GLY A 33 -6.18 -0.39 -18.17
C GLY A 33 -7.13 -0.45 -16.98
N GLY A 34 -6.97 0.46 -16.02
CA GLY A 34 -7.93 0.61 -14.92
C GLY A 34 -7.66 -0.31 -13.73
N ALA A 35 -8.71 -0.97 -13.25
CA ALA A 35 -8.69 -1.79 -12.04
C ALA A 35 -8.37 -3.25 -12.33
N LEU A 36 -7.44 -3.85 -11.58
CA LEU A 36 -7.21 -5.30 -11.60
C LEU A 36 -7.89 -5.93 -10.38
N ARG A 37 -8.81 -6.86 -10.66
CA ARG A 37 -9.45 -7.69 -9.65
C ARG A 37 -8.58 -8.90 -9.33
N LEU A 38 -8.21 -9.04 -8.06
CA LEU A 38 -7.36 -10.12 -7.57
C LEU A 38 -8.19 -11.40 -7.39
N PRO A 39 -7.76 -12.54 -7.98
CA PRO A 39 -8.42 -13.82 -7.81
C PRO A 39 -8.22 -14.40 -6.40
N ALA A 40 -9.07 -15.35 -6.04
CA ALA A 40 -9.04 -16.10 -4.79
C ALA A 40 -8.70 -17.58 -5.03
N PRO A 41 -7.77 -18.23 -4.29
CA PRO A 41 -6.94 -17.74 -3.18
C PRO A 41 -5.50 -17.39 -3.61
N LEU A 42 -5.20 -16.09 -3.78
CA LEU A 42 -3.88 -15.62 -4.18
C LEU A 42 -2.93 -15.45 -2.99
N LYS A 43 -1.73 -16.05 -3.06
CA LYS A 43 -0.65 -15.95 -2.06
C LYS A 43 0.49 -15.03 -2.52
N ARG A 44 0.78 -14.96 -3.82
CA ARG A 44 1.90 -14.18 -4.36
C ARG A 44 1.41 -13.25 -5.46
N LEU A 45 1.66 -11.95 -5.30
CA LEU A 45 1.30 -10.93 -6.29
C LEU A 45 2.53 -10.09 -6.64
N HIS A 46 3.03 -10.24 -7.87
CA HIS A 46 4.12 -9.41 -8.36
C HIS A 46 3.65 -8.62 -9.59
N ILE A 47 3.65 -7.29 -9.48
CA ILE A 47 3.31 -6.38 -10.57
C ILE A 47 4.51 -5.46 -10.81
N ILE A 48 5.09 -5.55 -12.01
CA ILE A 48 6.33 -4.86 -12.34
C ILE A 48 6.19 -4.11 -13.67
N GLY A 49 6.49 -2.82 -13.67
CA GLY A 49 6.57 -2.01 -14.89
C GLY A 49 5.23 -1.74 -15.56
N ASN A 50 4.15 -1.58 -14.78
CA ASN A 50 2.81 -1.35 -15.34
C ASN A 50 2.39 0.11 -15.21
N SER A 51 2.13 0.76 -16.34
CA SER A 51 1.78 2.18 -16.42
C SER A 51 0.29 2.46 -16.65
N GLY A 52 -0.52 1.45 -17.04
CA GLY A 52 -1.96 1.60 -17.24
C GLY A 52 -2.83 1.17 -16.04
N LEU A 53 -2.24 0.41 -15.11
CA LEU A 53 -2.94 -0.12 -13.95
C LEU A 53 -3.12 0.99 -12.91
N THR A 54 -4.37 1.31 -12.56
CA THR A 54 -4.70 2.43 -11.67
C THR A 54 -5.13 1.98 -10.27
N SER A 55 -5.76 0.82 -10.15
CA SER A 55 -6.21 0.27 -8.86
C SER A 55 -6.09 -1.25 -8.81
N LEU A 56 -5.94 -1.75 -7.58
CA LEU A 56 -6.14 -3.16 -7.24
C LEU A 56 -7.42 -3.31 -6.42
N GLU A 57 -8.19 -4.35 -6.70
CA GLU A 57 -9.46 -4.65 -6.04
C GLU A 57 -9.49 -6.14 -5.66
N CYS A 58 -10.09 -6.48 -4.52
CA CYS A 58 -10.33 -7.86 -4.14
C CYS A 58 -11.67 -8.34 -4.72
N LEU A 59 -11.71 -9.55 -5.29
CA LEU A 59 -13.00 -10.15 -5.64
C LEU A 59 -13.80 -10.47 -4.36
N PRO A 60 -15.10 -10.14 -4.31
CA PRO A 60 -15.97 -10.62 -3.26
C PRO A 60 -16.14 -12.14 -3.41
N GLY A 61 -15.83 -12.89 -2.37
CA GLY A 61 -15.95 -14.36 -2.37
C GLY A 61 -15.73 -14.94 -0.99
N GLU A 62 -16.09 -16.21 -0.82
CA GLU A 62 -16.00 -16.93 0.47
C GLU A 62 -14.57 -17.05 1.00
N HIS A 63 -13.57 -17.01 0.11
CA HIS A 63 -12.15 -17.13 0.44
C HIS A 63 -11.38 -15.92 -0.11
N PRO A 64 -11.30 -14.79 0.61
CA PRO A 64 -10.55 -13.65 0.12
C PRO A 64 -9.06 -14.00 -0.04
N PRO A 65 -8.36 -13.36 -0.99
CA PRO A 65 -6.93 -13.55 -1.14
C PRO A 65 -6.20 -13.24 0.17
N SER A 66 -5.14 -14.01 0.46
CA SER A 66 -4.27 -13.83 1.62
C SER A 66 -2.83 -13.87 1.14
N LEU A 67 -2.24 -12.68 0.95
CA LEU A 67 -0.92 -12.57 0.36
C LEU A 67 0.15 -12.90 1.38
N GLU A 68 1.11 -13.71 0.96
CA GLU A 68 2.38 -13.95 1.64
C GLU A 68 3.50 -13.07 1.06
N ASN A 69 3.41 -12.78 -0.25
CA ASN A 69 4.39 -11.98 -0.99
C ASN A 69 3.68 -10.93 -1.86
N LEU A 70 3.98 -9.66 -1.61
CA LEU A 70 3.47 -8.53 -2.39
C LEU A 70 4.64 -7.71 -2.96
N VAL A 71 4.73 -7.65 -4.28
CA VAL A 71 5.75 -6.87 -5.00
C VAL A 71 5.07 -5.93 -5.98
N LEU A 72 5.25 -4.63 -5.76
CA LEU A 72 4.85 -3.55 -6.66
C LEU A 72 6.09 -2.76 -7.02
N GLN A 73 6.47 -2.79 -8.29
CA GLN A 73 7.67 -2.12 -8.76
C GLN A 73 7.41 -1.36 -10.05
N ARG A 74 7.78 -0.08 -10.11
CA ARG A 74 7.63 0.75 -11.32
C ARG A 74 6.17 0.78 -11.83
N CYS A 75 5.20 0.76 -10.92
CA CYS A 75 3.78 0.92 -11.26
C CYS A 75 3.41 2.41 -11.21
N THR A 76 3.49 3.09 -12.35
CA THR A 76 3.48 4.57 -12.37
C THR A 76 2.09 5.18 -12.20
N ALA A 77 1.03 4.48 -12.61
CA ALA A 77 -0.36 4.95 -12.49
C ALA A 77 -1.12 4.32 -11.32
N LEU A 78 -0.56 3.31 -10.65
CA LEU A 78 -1.22 2.60 -9.58
C LEU A 78 -1.40 3.54 -8.38
N ALA A 79 -2.64 3.95 -8.12
CA ALA A 79 -2.97 4.95 -7.12
C ALA A 79 -3.68 4.34 -5.90
N SER A 80 -4.38 3.23 -6.09
CA SER A 80 -5.19 2.60 -5.05
C SER A 80 -4.83 1.13 -4.84
N LEU A 81 -4.78 0.73 -3.57
CA LEU A 81 -4.57 -0.65 -3.13
C LEU A 81 -5.77 -1.09 -2.28
N PRO A 82 -6.12 -2.39 -2.28
CA PRO A 82 -7.15 -2.97 -1.43
C PRO A 82 -6.92 -2.65 0.05
N ASN A 83 -7.99 -2.44 0.83
CA ASN A 83 -7.88 -2.16 2.28
C ASN A 83 -8.53 -3.27 3.12
N GLU A 84 -8.45 -4.50 2.63
CA GLU A 84 -8.97 -5.68 3.31
C GLU A 84 -7.91 -6.24 4.27
N PRO A 85 -8.23 -6.42 5.56
CA PRO A 85 -7.26 -6.90 6.55
C PRO A 85 -6.79 -8.33 6.26
N GLN A 86 -7.68 -9.18 5.74
CA GLN A 86 -7.39 -10.58 5.42
C GLN A 86 -6.29 -10.70 4.35
N LEU A 87 -6.29 -9.78 3.37
CA LEU A 87 -5.28 -9.72 2.31
C LEU A 87 -3.85 -9.58 2.83
N TYR A 88 -3.67 -8.78 3.89
CA TYR A 88 -2.35 -8.45 4.41
C TYR A 88 -1.94 -9.29 5.63
N SER A 89 -2.84 -10.13 6.14
CA SER A 89 -2.67 -10.87 7.40
C SER A 89 -1.46 -11.80 7.41
N SER A 90 -1.11 -12.38 6.26
CA SER A 90 -0.05 -13.38 6.12
C SER A 90 1.19 -12.85 5.41
N VAL A 91 1.27 -11.53 5.14
CA VAL A 91 2.35 -10.96 4.34
C VAL A 91 3.67 -11.09 5.09
N SER A 92 4.60 -11.83 4.49
CA SER A 92 5.94 -12.05 5.01
C SER A 92 7.00 -11.24 4.25
N TYR A 93 6.73 -10.95 2.97
CA TYR A 93 7.55 -10.13 2.09
C TYR A 93 6.74 -9.02 1.45
N LEU A 94 7.21 -7.78 1.59
CA LEU A 94 6.63 -6.60 0.97
C LEU A 94 7.68 -5.80 0.21
N GLN A 95 7.43 -5.50 -1.06
CA GLN A 95 8.22 -4.54 -1.80
C GLN A 95 7.30 -3.55 -2.52
N ILE A 96 7.47 -2.26 -2.24
CA ILE A 96 6.80 -1.18 -2.98
C ILE A 96 7.86 -0.14 -3.35
N THR A 97 8.18 -0.05 -4.63
CA THR A 97 9.29 0.79 -5.12
C THR A 97 8.95 1.42 -6.46
N HIS A 98 9.27 2.70 -6.63
CA HIS A 98 9.01 3.46 -7.86
C HIS A 98 7.52 3.46 -8.27
N CYS A 99 6.60 3.57 -7.30
CA CYS A 99 5.15 3.65 -7.52
C CYS A 99 4.62 5.04 -7.10
N PRO A 100 4.92 6.12 -7.86
CA PRO A 100 4.68 7.51 -7.43
C PRO A 100 3.19 7.88 -7.25
N ALA A 101 2.27 7.16 -7.91
CA ALA A 101 0.84 7.41 -7.79
C ALA A 101 0.24 6.90 -6.46
N ILE A 102 0.93 5.98 -5.76
CA ILE A 102 0.51 5.48 -4.44
C ILE A 102 0.84 6.53 -3.38
N LYS A 103 -0.05 7.51 -3.21
CA LYS A 103 0.16 8.62 -2.26
C LYS A 103 -0.04 8.22 -0.78
N LYS A 104 -0.70 7.09 -0.52
CA LYS A 104 -0.95 6.55 0.82
C LYS A 104 -1.07 5.03 0.74
N LEU A 105 -0.46 4.32 1.70
CA LEU A 105 -0.70 2.89 1.86
C LEU A 105 -2.06 2.66 2.54
N PRO A 106 -2.77 1.54 2.27
CA PRO A 106 -3.97 1.14 2.99
C PRO A 106 -3.72 1.04 4.50
N ARG A 107 -4.73 1.34 5.33
CA ARG A 107 -4.61 1.30 6.79
C ARG A 107 -4.24 -0.11 7.28
N CYS A 108 -4.86 -1.13 6.70
CA CYS A 108 -4.58 -2.52 7.05
C CYS A 108 -3.14 -2.91 6.73
N LEU A 109 -2.63 -2.49 5.56
CA LEU A 109 -1.23 -2.70 5.20
C LEU A 109 -0.29 -1.96 6.16
N GLN A 110 -0.58 -0.69 6.48
CA GLN A 110 0.22 0.10 7.43
C GLN A 110 0.33 -0.56 8.81
N GLN A 111 -0.77 -1.10 9.34
CA GLN A 111 -0.78 -1.81 10.62
C GLN A 111 0.11 -3.06 10.60
N GLN A 112 0.21 -3.75 9.46
CA GLN A 112 1.05 -4.94 9.31
C GLN A 112 2.53 -4.63 9.09
N LEU A 113 2.91 -3.41 8.70
CA LEU A 113 4.31 -3.05 8.40
C LEU A 113 5.30 -3.33 9.55
N GLY A 114 4.83 -3.35 10.80
CA GLY A 114 5.64 -3.71 11.97
C GLY A 114 5.90 -5.22 12.10
N ASN A 115 5.02 -6.06 11.56
CA ASN A 115 5.07 -7.52 11.69
C ASN A 115 5.70 -8.22 10.48
N ILE A 116 5.82 -7.52 9.34
CA ILE A 116 6.37 -8.09 8.10
C ILE A 116 7.86 -8.38 8.28
N LYS A 117 8.25 -9.64 8.07
CA LYS A 117 9.63 -10.14 8.24
C LYS A 117 10.64 -9.43 7.34
N ARG A 118 10.26 -9.19 6.08
CA ARG A 118 11.12 -8.54 5.08
C ARG A 118 10.32 -7.50 4.32
N LYS A 119 10.73 -6.23 4.40
CA LYS A 119 10.11 -5.14 3.65
C LYS A 119 11.15 -4.30 2.94
N ARG A 120 10.81 -3.85 1.73
CA ARG A 120 11.57 -2.88 0.94
C ARG A 120 10.64 -1.81 0.43
N LEU A 121 10.71 -0.63 1.04
CA LEU A 121 10.01 0.55 0.61
C LEU A 121 11.06 1.54 0.10
N ASP A 122 10.74 2.34 -0.92
CA ASP A 122 11.60 3.47 -1.29
C ASP A 122 11.33 4.67 -0.37
N ALA A 123 12.16 5.72 -0.46
CA ALA A 123 12.10 6.87 0.45
C ALA A 123 10.70 7.51 0.55
N GLN A 124 9.96 7.60 -0.56
CA GLN A 124 8.59 8.13 -0.55
C GLN A 124 7.67 7.23 0.30
N HIS A 125 7.74 5.91 0.16
CA HIS A 125 6.87 4.98 0.88
C HIS A 125 7.31 4.74 2.33
N GLU A 126 8.60 4.84 2.65
CA GLU A 126 9.11 4.80 4.02
C GLU A 126 8.58 5.96 4.86
N VAL A 127 8.67 7.19 4.36
CA VAL A 127 8.16 8.38 5.05
C VAL A 127 6.65 8.27 5.30
N MET A 128 5.91 7.70 4.35
CA MET A 128 4.46 7.49 4.47
C MET A 128 4.10 6.40 5.49
N ALA A 129 4.85 5.30 5.49
CA ALA A 129 4.71 4.20 6.44
C ALA A 129 5.05 4.61 7.87
N LEU A 130 6.03 5.49 8.02
CA LEU A 130 6.61 5.84 9.30
C LEU A 130 5.95 7.05 9.96
N LYS A 131 4.94 7.72 9.36
CA LYS A 131 4.28 8.89 9.99
C LYS A 131 3.83 8.54 11.40
N PRO A 132 4.64 8.86 12.43
CA PRO A 132 4.33 8.41 13.76
C PRO A 132 3.28 9.41 14.27
N LYS A 133 2.43 8.95 15.21
CA LYS A 133 1.43 9.83 15.84
C LYS A 133 2.06 11.13 16.39
N THR A 134 3.35 11.07 16.75
CA THR A 134 4.18 12.16 17.26
C THR A 134 4.56 13.23 16.22
N TRP A 135 4.36 13.05 14.91
CA TRP A 135 4.66 14.11 13.93
C TRP A 135 3.91 15.41 14.24
N LYS A 136 2.69 15.31 14.78
CA LYS A 136 1.92 16.50 15.20
C LYS A 136 2.60 17.29 16.32
N GLU A 137 3.43 16.63 17.12
CA GLU A 137 4.13 17.22 18.27
C GLU A 137 5.53 17.71 17.92
N ILE A 138 6.15 17.19 16.84
CA ILE A 138 7.50 17.57 16.40
C ILE A 138 7.66 19.10 16.26
N PRO A 139 6.76 19.87 15.61
CA PRO A 139 6.91 21.32 15.54
C PRO A 139 6.90 22.00 16.92
N ARG A 140 6.09 21.50 17.86
CA ARG A 140 6.03 22.03 19.24
C ARG A 140 7.32 21.73 19.99
N LEU A 141 7.81 20.48 19.93
CA LEU A 141 9.06 20.07 20.56
C LEU A 141 10.25 20.84 20.01
N VAL A 142 10.33 21.06 18.69
CA VAL A 142 11.39 21.87 18.08
C VAL A 142 11.35 23.32 18.59
N CYS A 143 10.16 23.90 18.76
CA CYS A 143 10.02 25.25 19.34
C CYS A 143 10.47 25.31 20.80
N GLU A 144 10.06 24.35 21.63
CA GLU A 144 10.46 24.22 23.04
C GLU A 144 11.99 24.16 23.18
N TRP A 145 12.63 23.31 22.37
CA TRP A 145 14.08 23.13 22.38
C TRP A 145 14.82 24.41 21.95
N ARG A 146 14.29 25.14 20.97
CA ARG A 146 14.85 26.43 20.54
C ARG A 146 14.77 27.49 21.63
N LYS A 147 13.68 27.51 22.42
CA LYS A 147 13.53 28.42 23.56
C LYS A 147 14.53 28.08 24.67
N ALA A 148 14.56 26.82 25.10
CA ALA A 148 15.51 26.34 26.12
C ALA A 148 16.97 26.62 25.72
N ALA A 149 17.32 26.43 24.45
CA ALA A 149 18.66 26.74 23.94
C ALA A 149 18.97 28.25 23.92
N ARG A 150 17.98 29.12 23.72
CA ARG A 150 18.15 30.58 23.78
C ARG A 150 18.34 31.04 25.23
N GLU A 151 17.48 30.60 26.13
CA GLU A 151 17.55 30.90 27.56
C GLU A 151 18.87 30.39 28.16
N GLY A 152 19.34 29.21 27.75
CA GLY A 152 20.63 28.68 28.17
C GLY A 152 21.80 29.58 27.76
N ARG A 153 21.77 30.13 26.54
CA ARG A 153 22.79 31.08 26.07
C ARG A 153 22.75 32.41 26.81
N GLU A 154 21.55 32.95 27.04
CA GLU A 154 21.36 34.21 27.78
C GLU A 154 21.86 34.09 29.24
N ARG A 155 21.58 32.96 29.91
CA ARG A 155 22.10 32.68 31.26
C ARG A 155 23.62 32.60 31.28
N GLN A 156 24.24 31.91 30.33
CA GLN A 156 25.70 31.86 30.23
C GLN A 156 26.33 33.23 29.99
N GLN A 157 25.65 34.10 29.23
CA GLN A 157 26.13 35.45 28.94
C GLN A 157 26.04 36.37 30.16
N SER A 158 24.99 36.22 30.97
CA SER A 158 24.83 36.97 32.23
C SER A 158 25.87 36.59 33.28
N ILE A 159 26.23 35.31 33.38
CA ILE A 159 27.25 34.81 34.33
C ILE A 159 28.67 35.27 33.95
N MET A 160 28.93 35.54 32.67
CA MET A 160 30.23 36.04 32.20
C MET A 160 30.41 37.57 32.38
N GLN A 161 29.37 38.30 32.77
CA GLN A 161 29.39 39.75 32.97
C GLN A 161 29.33 40.18 34.44
N GLU A 162 29.27 39.21 35.37
CA GLU A 162 29.35 39.39 36.82
C GLU A 162 30.76 39.05 37.33
#